data_AF-T0L9E2-F1
#
_entry.id   AF-T0L9E2-F1
#
_cell.length_a   1.000
_cell.length_b   1.000
_cell.length_c   1.000
_cell.angle_alpha   90.00
_cell.angle_beta   90.00
_cell.angle_gamma   90.00
#
_symmetry.space_group_name_H-M   'P 1'
#
loop_
_entity.id
_entity.type
_entity.pdbx_description
1 polymer ?
#
loop_
_entity_poly.entity_id
_entity_poly.type
_entity_poly.pdbx_seq_one_letter_code
_entity_poly.pdbx_strand_id
1 'polypeptide(L)'
;MESENIIEAYITSTMTIKNYTAYEITIVTNIKNLNNHYSITKRYSDFYKMHCIIKNEIFELPIFPKKVFNKMKNEIIQERACKLNFYIKYLCMLITKKEINEKCKEIIINFLKKE
;
A
#
# COMPACT_ATOMS: atom_id res chain seq x y z
N MET A 1 25.06 11.35 -11.91
CA MET A 1 23.70 10.87 -12.26
C MET A 1 22.97 10.63 -10.95
N GLU A 2 21.90 11.37 -10.67
CA GLU A 2 20.97 10.93 -9.63
C GLU A 2 20.29 9.66 -10.13
N SER A 3 20.43 8.57 -9.37
CA SER A 3 19.67 7.35 -9.61
C SER A 3 18.19 7.66 -9.50
N GLU A 4 17.37 7.17 -10.44
CA GLU A 4 15.92 7.28 -10.33
C GLU A 4 15.45 6.62 -9.03
N ASN A 5 14.57 7.32 -8.30
CA ASN A 5 13.95 6.80 -7.08
C ASN A 5 12.98 5.68 -7.46
N ILE A 6 13.32 4.46 -7.08
CA ILE A 6 12.52 3.25 -7.26
C ILE A 6 11.92 2.88 -5.90
N ILE A 7 10.64 2.55 -5.92
CA ILE A 7 9.96 1.93 -4.79
C ILE A 7 9.00 0.87 -5.32
N GLU A 8 9.03 -0.29 -4.68
CA GLU A 8 8.10 -1.38 -4.93
C GLU A 8 7.56 -1.89 -3.60
N ALA A 9 6.31 -2.33 -3.60
CA ALA A 9 5.67 -2.90 -2.42
C ALA A 9 4.77 -4.07 -2.81
N TYR A 10 4.78 -5.10 -1.98
CA TYR A 10 4.11 -6.37 -2.22
C TYR A 10 3.44 -6.86 -0.95
N ILE A 11 2.17 -7.24 -1.01
CA ILE A 11 1.56 -8.01 0.07
C ILE A 11 2.09 -9.45 -0.04
N THR A 12 2.87 -9.87 0.96
CA THR A 12 3.55 -11.17 0.97
C THR A 12 2.84 -12.20 1.85
N SER A 13 2.13 -11.75 2.89
CA SER A 13 1.37 -12.63 3.75
C SER A 13 0.12 -11.94 4.31
N THR A 14 -0.82 -12.75 4.81
CA THR A 14 -1.98 -12.28 5.56
C THR A 14 -2.05 -13.03 6.88
N MET A 15 -2.36 -12.31 7.96
CA MET A 15 -2.50 -12.91 9.28
C MET A 15 -3.76 -12.38 9.97
N THR A 16 -4.43 -13.26 10.71
CA THR A 16 -5.56 -12.86 11.56
C THR A 16 -5.03 -12.50 12.93
N ILE A 17 -5.19 -11.23 13.32
CA ILE A 17 -4.83 -10.74 14.65
C ILE A 17 -6.13 -10.43 15.39
N LYS A 18 -6.46 -11.26 16.39
CA LYS A 18 -7.70 -11.16 17.17
C LYS A 18 -8.95 -11.11 16.28
N ASN A 19 -9.47 -9.92 15.98
CA ASN A 19 -10.72 -9.66 15.25
C ASN A 19 -10.52 -8.89 13.93
N TYR A 20 -9.28 -8.80 13.45
CA TYR A 20 -8.95 -8.15 12.18
C TYR A 20 -7.90 -8.94 11.38
N THR A 21 -7.91 -8.70 10.08
CA THR A 21 -6.87 -9.19 9.16
C THR A 21 -5.82 -8.10 8.99
N ALA A 22 -4.57 -8.50 9.20
CA ALA A 22 -3.38 -7.74 8.90
C ALA A 22 -2.71 -8.30 7.63
N TYR A 23 -2.10 -7.39 6.88
CA TYR A 23 -1.38 -7.64 5.65
C TYR A 23 0.08 -7.31 5.91
N GLU A 24 0.95 -8.29 5.73
CA GLU A 24 2.38 -8.05 5.67
C GLU A 24 2.72 -7.50 4.30
N ILE A 25 3.41 -6.37 4.28
CA ILE A 25 3.81 -5.68 3.07
C ILE A 25 5.33 -5.61 3.08
N THR A 26 5.97 -6.20 2.07
CA THR A 26 7.41 -6.09 1.83
C THR A 26 7.66 -4.94 0.88
N ILE A 27 8.60 -4.07 1.25
CA ILE A 27 9.02 -2.88 0.51
C ILE A 27 10.46 -3.06 0.06
N VAL A 28 10.73 -2.76 -1.21
CA VAL A 28 12.07 -2.65 -1.80
C VAL A 28 12.22 -1.25 -2.39
N THR A 29 13.27 -0.52 -2.03
CA THR A 29 13.45 0.86 -2.48
C THR A 29 14.92 1.28 -2.47
N ASN A 30 15.25 2.30 -3.28
CA ASN A 30 16.53 3.01 -3.20
C ASN A 30 16.36 4.48 -2.75
N ILE A 31 15.15 4.85 -2.28
CA ILE A 31 14.86 6.19 -1.79
C ILE A 31 15.75 6.47 -0.57
N LYS A 32 16.50 7.56 -0.62
CA LYS A 32 17.36 8.01 0.49
C LYS A 32 16.54 8.12 1.78
N ASN A 33 17.15 7.73 2.90
CA ASN A 33 16.55 7.73 4.25
C ASN A 33 15.46 6.66 4.49
N LEU A 34 15.26 5.71 3.58
CA LEU A 34 14.53 4.48 3.84
C LEU A 34 15.51 3.30 3.86
N ASN A 35 15.17 2.25 4.60
CA ASN A 35 15.87 0.98 4.49
C ASN A 35 15.62 0.40 3.09
N ASN A 36 16.66 -0.14 2.44
CA ASN A 36 16.52 -0.64 1.06
C ASN A 36 15.53 -1.81 0.93
N HIS A 37 15.34 -2.57 2.01
CA HIS A 37 14.41 -3.69 2.09
C HIS A 37 13.88 -3.86 3.52
N TYR A 38 12.57 -3.92 3.68
CA TYR A 38 11.92 -4.14 4.98
C TYR A 38 10.44 -4.56 4.81
N SER A 39 9.87 -5.16 5.85
CA SER A 39 8.44 -5.44 5.93
C SER A 39 7.75 -4.56 6.96
N ILE A 40 6.50 -4.19 6.67
CA ILE A 40 5.57 -3.55 7.60
C ILE A 40 4.29 -4.35 7.68
N THR A 41 3.48 -4.09 8.70
CA THR A 41 2.15 -4.69 8.84
C THR A 41 1.10 -3.59 8.83
N LYS A 42 0.08 -3.73 7.98
CA LYS A 42 -1.07 -2.80 7.92
C LYS A 42 -2.38 -3.57 7.88
N ARG A 43 -3.44 -3.02 8.45
CA ARG A 43 -4.81 -3.56 8.33
C ARG A 43 -5.58 -2.81 7.25
N TYR A 44 -6.70 -3.38 6.80
CA TYR A 44 -7.56 -2.78 5.77
C TYR A 44 -7.92 -1.31 6.06
N SER A 45 -8.21 -0.96 7.32
CA SER A 45 -8.57 0.42 7.66
C SER A 45 -7.43 1.42 7.46
N ASP A 46 -6.17 0.97 7.51
CA ASP A 46 -5.03 1.87 7.30
C ASP A 46 -4.90 2.19 5.81
N PHE A 47 -5.07 1.19 4.94
CA PHE A 47 -5.21 1.39 3.50
C PHE A 47 -6.39 2.31 3.18
N TYR A 48 -7.54 2.10 3.83
CA TYR A 48 -8.74 2.91 3.60
C TYR A 48 -8.53 4.36 4.02
N LYS A 49 -7.86 4.61 5.15
CA LYS A 49 -7.48 5.97 5.58
C LYS A 49 -6.58 6.64 4.54
N MET A 50 -5.51 5.96 4.11
CA MET A 50 -4.61 6.49 3.06
C MET A 50 -5.39 6.79 1.78
N HIS A 51 -6.21 5.83 1.31
CA HIS A 51 -7.04 5.99 0.12
C HIS A 51 -7.95 7.22 0.21
N CYS A 52 -8.63 7.41 1.34
CA CYS A 52 -9.52 8.56 1.52
C CYS A 52 -8.81 9.91 1.42
N ILE A 53 -7.51 9.96 1.74
CA ILE A 53 -6.70 11.18 1.65
C ILE A 53 -6.28 11.41 0.19
N ILE A 54 -5.81 10.38 -0.52
CA ILE A 54 -5.21 10.54 -1.87
C ILE A 54 -6.24 10.50 -3.00
N LYS A 55 -7.46 9.98 -2.78
CA LYS A 55 -8.45 9.76 -3.86
C LYS A 55 -8.95 11.01 -4.56
N ASN A 56 -8.81 12.18 -3.94
CA ASN A 56 -9.22 13.45 -4.53
C ASN A 56 -8.06 14.11 -5.31
N GLU A 57 -6.85 13.58 -5.19
CA GLU A 57 -5.63 14.16 -5.74
C GLU A 57 -5.10 13.35 -6.94
N ILE A 58 -5.45 12.06 -7.02
CA ILE A 58 -5.05 11.15 -8.09
C ILE A 58 -6.28 10.86 -8.95
N PHE A 59 -6.28 11.33 -10.21
CA PHE A 59 -7.42 11.26 -11.11
C PHE A 59 -7.84 9.83 -11.44
N GLU A 60 -6.88 8.93 -11.70
CA GLU A 60 -7.13 7.53 -12.05
C GLU A 60 -6.57 6.61 -10.97
N LEU A 61 -7.40 6.23 -9.99
CA LEU A 61 -7.04 5.20 -9.02
C LEU A 61 -7.68 3.86 -9.37
N PRO A 62 -6.97 2.73 -9.14
CA PRO A 62 -7.59 1.42 -9.19
C PRO A 62 -8.76 1.34 -8.20
N ILE A 63 -9.76 0.52 -8.53
CA ILE A 63 -10.92 0.32 -7.67
C ILE A 63 -10.47 -0.17 -6.29
N PHE A 64 -10.74 0.63 -5.27
CA PHE A 64 -10.42 0.28 -3.90
C PHE A 64 -11.37 -0.83 -3.40
N PRO A 65 -10.87 -1.89 -2.75
CA PRO A 65 -11.73 -2.99 -2.28
C PRO A 65 -12.75 -2.48 -1.26
N LYS A 66 -14.03 -2.79 -1.45
CA LYS A 66 -15.11 -2.37 -0.54
C LYS A 66 -15.03 -3.10 0.80
N LYS A 67 -15.62 -2.49 1.83
CA LYS A 67 -15.85 -3.16 3.12
C LYS A 67 -16.94 -4.23 2.94
N VAL A 68 -16.69 -5.44 3.41
CA VAL A 68 -17.59 -6.60 3.21
C VAL A 68 -18.08 -7.14 4.55
N PHE A 69 -19.34 -7.59 4.60
CA PHE A 69 -19.90 -8.34 5.72
C PHE A 69 -19.27 -9.75 5.79
N ASN A 70 -19.07 -10.30 6.98
CA ASN A 70 -18.32 -11.56 7.16
C ASN A 70 -16.88 -11.54 6.61
N LYS A 71 -16.17 -10.43 6.86
CA LYS A 71 -14.81 -10.10 6.38
C LYS A 71 -13.71 -11.14 6.67
N MET A 72 -13.98 -12.15 7.50
CA MET A 72 -13.01 -13.15 7.96
C MET A 72 -13.05 -14.45 7.14
N LYS A 73 -14.00 -14.61 6.20
CA LYS A 73 -13.96 -15.73 5.26
C LYS A 73 -12.64 -15.68 4.48
N ASN A 74 -11.96 -16.82 4.36
CA ASN A 74 -10.65 -16.90 3.71
C ASN A 74 -10.70 -16.36 2.27
N GLU A 75 -11.72 -16.71 1.49
CA GLU A 75 -11.92 -16.20 0.13
C GLU A 75 -11.96 -14.66 0.08
N ILE A 76 -12.67 -14.02 1.02
CA ILE A 76 -12.75 -12.56 1.12
C ILE A 76 -11.39 -11.97 1.52
N ILE A 77 -10.64 -12.65 2.39
CA ILE A 77 -9.30 -12.23 2.79
C ILE A 77 -8.35 -12.26 1.59
N GLN A 78 -8.34 -13.36 0.84
CA GLN A 78 -7.48 -13.55 -0.34
C GLN A 78 -7.84 -12.59 -1.47
N GLU A 79 -9.12 -12.43 -1.78
CA GLU A 79 -9.59 -11.48 -2.79
C GLU A 79 -9.17 -10.05 -2.43
N ARG A 80 -9.36 -9.67 -1.15
CA ARG A 80 -8.97 -8.35 -0.66
C ARG A 80 -7.46 -8.18 -0.67
N ALA A 81 -6.68 -9.19 -0.28
CA ALA A 81 -5.22 -9.15 -0.34
C ALA A 81 -4.74 -8.92 -1.77
N CYS A 82 -5.31 -9.64 -2.74
CA CYS A 82 -5.00 -9.47 -4.16
C CYS A 82 -5.28 -8.03 -4.64
N LYS A 83 -6.48 -7.50 -4.33
CA LYS A 83 -6.85 -6.12 -4.70
C LYS A 83 -5.96 -5.06 -4.04
N LEU A 84 -5.66 -5.21 -2.75
CA LEU A 84 -4.76 -4.30 -2.04
C LEU A 84 -3.31 -4.39 -2.56
N ASN A 85 -2.87 -5.57 -2.99
CA ASN A 85 -1.57 -5.77 -3.60
C ASN A 85 -1.45 -5.03 -4.94
N PHE A 86 -2.45 -5.16 -5.82
CA PHE A 86 -2.49 -4.36 -7.05
C PHE A 86 -2.54 -2.86 -6.76
N TYR A 87 -3.34 -2.46 -5.78
CA TYR A 87 -3.48 -1.07 -5.39
C TYR A 87 -2.14 -0.47 -4.93
N ILE A 88 -1.41 -1.14 -4.04
CA ILE A 88 -0.13 -0.61 -3.54
C ILE A 88 0.96 -0.61 -4.63
N LYS A 89 1.01 -1.65 -5.48
CA LYS A 89 1.90 -1.68 -6.64
C LYS A 89 1.67 -0.50 -7.58
N TYR A 90 0.41 -0.18 -7.86
CA TYR A 90 0.06 0.96 -8.70
C TYR A 90 0.54 2.29 -8.09
N LEU A 91 0.32 2.49 -6.78
CA LEU A 91 0.81 3.69 -6.09
C LEU A 91 2.34 3.81 -6.12
N CYS A 92 3.06 2.70 -5.92
CA CYS A 92 4.51 2.64 -6.05
C CYS A 92 5.00 2.95 -7.48
N MET A 93 4.28 2.46 -8.50
CA MET A 93 4.54 2.78 -9.90
C MET A 93 4.40 4.28 -10.15
N LEU A 94 3.34 4.91 -9.65
CA LEU A 94 3.13 6.36 -9.79
C LEU A 94 4.27 7.18 -9.16
N ILE A 95 4.77 6.77 -7.99
CA ILE A 95 5.95 7.39 -7.36
C ILE A 95 7.17 7.26 -8.27
N THR A 96 7.46 6.05 -8.74
CA THR A 96 8.63 5.75 -9.57
C THR A 96 8.60 6.53 -10.88
N LYS A 97 7.43 6.64 -11.52
CA LYS A 97 7.22 7.41 -12.75
C LYS A 97 7.10 8.92 -12.53
N LYS A 98 7.08 9.38 -11.27
CA LYS A 98 6.88 10.80 -10.91
C LYS A 98 5.54 11.37 -11.43
N GLU A 99 4.49 10.54 -11.47
CA GLU A 99 3.16 10.87 -12.01
C GLU A 99 2.18 11.40 -10.93
N ILE A 100 2.69 11.73 -9.74
CA ILE A 100 1.89 12.26 -8.62
C ILE A 100 2.57 13.46 -7.98
N ASN A 101 1.77 14.33 -7.36
CA ASN A 101 2.28 15.48 -6.62
C ASN A 101 3.04 15.05 -5.34
N GLU A 102 3.94 15.90 -4.87
CA GLU A 102 4.81 15.61 -3.71
C GLU A 102 4.00 15.33 -2.44
N LYS A 103 2.88 16.04 -2.22
CA LYS A 103 1.98 15.79 -1.08
C LYS A 103 1.46 14.34 -1.07
N CYS A 104 0.99 13.83 -2.21
CA CYS A 104 0.53 12.44 -2.33
C CYS A 104 1.66 11.44 -2.14
N LYS A 105 2.82 11.72 -2.74
CA LYS A 105 4.02 10.91 -2.58
C LYS A 105 4.42 10.79 -1.12
N GLU A 106 4.43 11.89 -0.35
CA GLU A 106 4.71 11.88 1.08
C GLU A 106 3.71 11.05 1.88
N ILE A 107 2.41 11.17 1.58
CA ILE A 107 1.36 10.36 2.23
C ILE A 107 1.60 8.87 2.00
N ILE A 108 1.89 8.46 0.76
CA ILE A 108 2.13 7.06 0.40
C ILE A 108 3.44 6.56 1.03
N ILE A 109 4.51 7.36 0.99
CA ILE A 109 5.78 7.01 1.65
C ILE A 109 5.58 6.85 3.16
N ASN A 110 4.84 7.75 3.81
CA ASN A 110 4.55 7.64 5.24
C ASN A 110 3.70 6.42 5.58
N PHE A 111 2.78 6.01 4.70
CA PHE A 111 2.07 4.74 4.85
C PHE A 111 3.02 3.53 4.78
N LEU A 112 4.04 3.60 3.93
CA LEU A 112 5.02 2.54 3.71
C LEU A 112 6.19 2.55 4.71
N LYS A 113 6.38 3.60 5.51
CA LYS A 113 7.45 3.66 6.51
C LYS A 113 7.27 2.61 7.60
N LYS A 114 8.39 2.08 8.07
CA LYS A 114 8.46 1.28 9.30
C LYS A 114 8.15 2.20 10.48
N GLU A 115 7.25 1.74 11.36
CA GLU A 115 6.96 2.40 12.65
C GLU A 115 8.17 2.38 13.57
#